data_AF-A0A7N0ZUP5-F1
#
_entry.id   AF-A0A7N0ZUP5-F1
#
_cell.length_a   1.000
_cell.length_b   1.000
_cell.length_c   1.000
_cell.angle_alpha   90.00
_cell.angle_beta   90.00
_cell.angle_gamma   90.00
#
_symmetry.space_group_name_H-M   'P 1'
#
loop_
_entity.id
_entity.type
_entity.pdbx_description
1 polymer ?
#
loop_
_entity_poly.entity_id
_entity_poly.type
_entity_poly.pdbx_seq_one_letter_code
_entity_poly.pdbx_strand_id
1 'polypeptide(L)'
;MASSAATLPISDQQPVATPAFRVFLSRLSSSVRQGFARRRPWLEMVDRTAMSRPENLSEAISRIRRNYAYFRVNYITLLAAVLAVSLLSNPFSLLLLLGLLGGWLFLYFFRPSDQPLVVLGRTFSEWETLGGLVVLTIVVVFLTSVGSLLISALLVGVAIASVHGAFRVPEDLFLDEQESSSAGPGAGFLTSLVGVPGPPPVATRV
;
A
#
# COMPACT_ATOMS: atom_id res chain seq x y z
N MET A 1 59.80 -22.44 39.06
CA MET A 1 58.36 -22.18 39.25
C MET A 1 57.93 -21.22 38.14
N ALA A 2 57.17 -21.72 37.16
CA ALA A 2 56.74 -20.95 35.99
C ALA A 2 55.42 -20.24 36.29
N SER A 3 55.36 -18.93 36.07
CA SER A 3 54.13 -18.14 36.17
C SER A 3 53.44 -18.11 34.80
N SER A 4 52.29 -18.77 34.70
CA SER A 4 51.44 -18.77 33.50
C SER A 4 50.69 -17.45 33.37
N ALA A 5 50.84 -16.80 32.21
CA ALA A 5 50.05 -15.64 31.82
C ALA A 5 48.65 -16.09 31.34
N ALA A 6 47.61 -15.65 32.05
CA ALA A 6 46.22 -15.87 31.64
C ALA A 6 45.88 -14.95 30.45
N THR A 7 45.66 -15.54 29.28
CA THR A 7 45.17 -14.84 28.10
C THR A 7 43.65 -14.74 28.19
N LEU A 8 43.11 -13.53 28.29
CA LEU A 8 41.66 -13.31 28.24
C LEU A 8 41.14 -13.52 26.81
N PRO A 9 39.98 -14.17 26.62
CA PRO A 9 39.38 -14.29 25.31
C PRO A 9 38.83 -12.92 24.88
N ILE A 10 39.33 -12.42 23.75
CA ILE A 10 38.71 -11.32 23.02
C ILE A 10 37.41 -11.87 22.43
N SER A 11 36.29 -11.60 23.08
CA SER A 11 34.97 -11.83 22.49
C SER A 11 34.81 -10.86 21.33
N ASP A 12 34.97 -11.38 20.13
CA ASP A 12 34.75 -10.68 18.87
C ASP A 12 33.25 -10.30 18.79
N GLN A 13 32.95 -9.07 19.21
CA GLN A 13 31.59 -8.57 19.32
C GLN A 13 31.10 -8.21 17.91
N GLN A 14 30.51 -9.20 17.22
CA GLN A 14 29.85 -8.97 15.94
C GLN A 14 28.79 -7.85 16.10
N PRO A 15 28.75 -6.85 15.22
CA PRO A 15 27.83 -5.72 15.35
C PRO A 15 26.38 -6.18 15.17
N VAL A 16 25.63 -6.22 16.28
CA VAL A 16 24.27 -6.77 16.42
C VAL A 16 23.19 -5.94 15.70
N ALA A 17 23.54 -4.88 14.97
CA ALA A 17 22.56 -3.98 14.33
C ALA A 17 21.96 -4.51 13.01
N THR A 18 22.48 -5.60 12.42
CA THR A 18 22.11 -6.03 11.05
C THR A 18 20.94 -7.03 10.88
N PRO A 19 20.52 -7.88 11.86
CA PRO A 19 19.51 -8.91 11.61
C PRO A 19 18.08 -8.35 11.52
N ALA A 20 17.68 -7.46 12.43
CA ALA A 20 16.33 -6.89 12.46
C ALA A 20 16.03 -6.03 11.21
N PHE A 21 17.00 -5.22 10.77
CA PHE A 21 16.88 -4.44 9.54
C PHE A 21 16.69 -5.32 8.30
N ARG A 22 17.50 -6.39 8.18
CA ARG A 22 17.40 -7.34 7.05
C ARG A 22 16.04 -8.07 7.05
N VAL A 23 15.52 -8.43 8.23
CA VAL A 23 14.19 -9.02 8.37
C VAL A 23 13.09 -8.03 7.99
N PHE A 24 13.20 -6.76 8.39
CA PHE A 24 12.27 -5.73 7.95
C PHE A 24 12.31 -5.55 6.43
N LEU A 25 13.50 -5.44 5.84
CA LEU A 25 13.65 -5.31 4.38
C LEU A 25 13.11 -6.52 3.62
N SER A 26 13.32 -7.74 4.12
CA SER A 26 12.77 -8.94 3.49
C SER A 26 11.25 -8.98 3.57
N ARG A 27 10.67 -8.57 4.72
CA ARG A 27 9.22 -8.41 4.87
C ARG A 27 8.67 -7.32 3.94
N LEU A 28 9.31 -6.17 3.87
CA LEU A 28 8.93 -5.08 2.97
C LEU A 28 9.00 -5.54 1.51
N SER A 29 10.13 -6.11 1.10
CA SER A 29 10.34 -6.65 -0.25
C SER A 29 9.31 -7.71 -0.61
N SER A 30 9.05 -8.65 0.30
CA SER A 30 8.02 -9.68 0.09
C SER A 30 6.63 -9.08 -0.03
N SER A 31 6.29 -8.07 0.78
CA SER A 31 4.99 -7.37 0.74
C SER A 31 4.81 -6.62 -0.58
N VAL A 32 5.84 -5.91 -1.03
CA VAL A 32 5.85 -5.23 -2.32
C VAL A 32 5.70 -6.24 -3.45
N ARG A 33 6.50 -7.31 -3.45
CA ARG A 33 6.45 -8.37 -4.47
C ARG A 33 5.09 -9.06 -4.51
N GLN A 34 4.50 -9.37 -3.36
CA GLN A 34 3.14 -9.93 -3.27
C GLN A 34 2.08 -8.95 -3.76
N GLY A 35 2.23 -7.65 -3.45
CA GLY A 35 1.37 -6.60 -3.99
C GLY A 35 1.41 -6.55 -5.52
N PHE A 36 2.62 -6.53 -6.09
CA PHE A 36 2.83 -6.56 -7.55
C PHE A 36 2.42 -7.89 -8.20
N ALA A 37 2.47 -9.01 -7.48
CA ALA A 37 1.99 -10.30 -7.99
C ALA A 37 0.46 -10.32 -8.20
N ARG A 38 -0.28 -9.48 -7.47
CA ARG A 38 -1.73 -9.28 -7.67
C ARG A 38 -2.06 -8.29 -8.79
N ARG A 39 -1.06 -7.78 -9.51
CA ARG A 39 -1.25 -6.83 -10.62
C ARG A 39 -1.89 -7.55 -11.81
N ARG A 40 -2.89 -6.93 -12.42
CA ARG A 40 -3.47 -7.41 -13.68
C ARG A 40 -2.56 -7.07 -14.87
N PRO A 41 -2.59 -7.84 -15.96
CA PRO A 41 -1.86 -7.53 -17.17
C PRO A 41 -2.10 -6.08 -17.64
N TRP A 42 -1.04 -5.34 -17.96
CA TRP A 42 -1.17 -3.95 -18.43
C TRP A 42 -1.88 -3.86 -19.79
N LEU A 43 -1.71 -4.86 -20.64
CA LEU A 43 -2.39 -4.91 -21.94
C LEU A 43 -3.90 -4.99 -21.78
N GLU A 44 -4.37 -5.70 -20.76
CA GLU A 44 -5.79 -5.77 -20.43
C GLU A 44 -6.30 -4.40 -20.03
N MET A 45 -5.59 -3.69 -19.14
CA MET A 45 -5.96 -2.32 -18.75
C MET A 45 -6.04 -1.37 -19.96
N VAL A 46 -5.06 -1.42 -20.88
CA VAL A 46 -4.96 -0.49 -22.02
C VAL A 46 -5.79 -0.96 -23.23
N ASP A 47 -6.55 -2.04 -23.12
CA ASP A 47 -7.37 -2.54 -24.22
C ASP A 47 -8.41 -1.48 -24.65
N ARG A 48 -8.22 -0.97 -25.87
CA ARG A 48 -9.06 0.08 -26.46
C ARG A 48 -10.41 -0.45 -26.93
N THR A 49 -10.52 -1.76 -27.18
CA THR A 49 -11.77 -2.37 -27.66
C THR A 49 -12.82 -2.42 -26.55
N ALA A 50 -12.38 -2.47 -25.29
CA ALA A 50 -13.23 -2.44 -24.10
C ALA A 50 -13.59 -1.02 -23.63
N MET A 51 -13.24 0.03 -24.37
CA MET A 51 -13.56 1.42 -24.00
C MET A 51 -14.84 1.89 -24.70
N SER A 52 -15.83 2.33 -23.91
CA SER A 52 -17.06 2.97 -24.40
C SER A 52 -17.42 4.19 -23.56
N ARG A 53 -18.08 5.17 -24.18
CA ARG A 53 -18.53 6.38 -23.47
C ARG A 53 -19.72 6.00 -22.56
N PRO A 54 -19.70 6.34 -21.25
CA PRO A 54 -20.86 6.12 -20.39
C PRO A 54 -22.03 7.03 -20.82
N GLU A 55 -23.24 6.51 -20.75
CA GLU A 55 -24.45 7.22 -21.17
C GLU A 55 -24.87 8.27 -20.13
N ASN A 56 -24.62 7.99 -18.84
CA ASN A 56 -24.95 8.88 -17.74
C ASN A 56 -23.96 8.76 -16.56
N LEU A 57 -24.08 9.68 -15.61
CA LEU A 57 -23.15 9.79 -14.47
C LEU A 57 -23.29 8.63 -13.47
N SER A 58 -24.50 8.09 -13.30
CA SER A 58 -24.74 6.91 -12.44
C SER A 58 -23.99 5.68 -12.98
N GLU A 59 -24.07 5.47 -14.28
CA GLU A 59 -23.34 4.42 -14.97
C GLU A 59 -21.82 4.62 -14.86
N ALA A 60 -21.33 5.84 -15.10
CA ALA A 60 -19.92 6.16 -14.96
C ALA A 60 -19.38 5.84 -13.55
N ILE A 61 -20.10 6.21 -12.49
CA ILE A 61 -19.71 5.90 -11.11
C ILE A 61 -19.71 4.38 -10.86
N SER A 62 -20.71 3.67 -11.36
CA SER A 62 -20.79 2.21 -11.26
C SER A 62 -19.61 1.52 -11.93
N ARG A 63 -19.25 1.96 -13.16
CA ARG A 63 -18.08 1.48 -13.90
C ARG A 63 -16.78 1.78 -13.16
N ILE A 64 -16.62 3.00 -12.63
CA ILE A 64 -15.44 3.38 -11.81
C ILE A 64 -15.29 2.43 -10.62
N ARG A 65 -16.36 2.18 -9.85
CA ARG A 65 -16.31 1.35 -8.65
C ARG A 65 -15.87 -0.09 -8.98
N ARG A 66 -16.44 -0.68 -10.03
CA ARG A 66 -16.11 -2.04 -10.48
C ARG A 66 -14.68 -2.13 -10.99
N ASN A 67 -14.29 -1.22 -11.88
CA ASN A 67 -12.94 -1.17 -12.43
C ASN A 67 -11.88 -0.88 -11.36
N TYR A 68 -12.19 -0.07 -10.34
CA TYR A 68 -11.29 0.20 -9.22
C TYR A 68 -10.96 -1.05 -8.42
N ALA A 69 -11.96 -1.86 -8.09
CA ALA A 69 -11.75 -3.12 -7.40
C ALA A 69 -10.90 -4.10 -8.24
N TYR A 70 -11.19 -4.17 -9.55
CA TYR A 70 -10.52 -5.08 -10.47
C TYR A 70 -9.06 -4.70 -10.75
N PHE A 71 -8.79 -3.42 -11.08
CA PHE A 71 -7.45 -2.90 -11.43
C PHE A 71 -6.76 -2.18 -10.26
N ARG A 72 -7.16 -2.44 -9.01
CA ARG A 72 -6.68 -1.72 -7.81
C ARG A 72 -5.16 -1.55 -7.77
N VAL A 73 -4.44 -2.64 -7.98
CA VAL A 73 -2.96 -2.65 -7.94
C VAL A 73 -2.38 -1.83 -9.09
N ASN A 74 -2.95 -1.91 -10.29
CA ASN A 74 -2.51 -1.12 -11.45
C ASN A 74 -2.74 0.38 -11.21
N TYR A 75 -3.89 0.78 -10.67
CA TYR A 75 -4.15 2.19 -10.34
C TYR A 75 -3.24 2.73 -9.25
N ILE A 76 -3.00 1.97 -8.18
CA ILE A 76 -2.05 2.37 -7.13
C ILE A 76 -0.63 2.48 -7.72
N THR A 77 -0.25 1.57 -8.61
CA THR A 77 1.05 1.63 -9.31
C THR A 77 1.15 2.88 -10.17
N LEU A 78 0.11 3.23 -10.92
CA LEU A 78 0.07 4.43 -11.75
C LEU A 78 0.13 5.70 -10.90
N LEU A 79 -0.64 5.77 -9.81
CA LEU A 79 -0.61 6.88 -8.87
C LEU A 79 0.80 7.04 -8.24
N ALA A 80 1.41 5.93 -7.82
CA ALA A 80 2.77 5.93 -7.29
C ALA A 80 3.79 6.41 -8.34
N ALA A 81 3.62 6.03 -9.61
CA ALA A 81 4.47 6.49 -10.70
C ALA A 81 4.32 8.00 -10.96
N VAL A 82 3.09 8.52 -11.01
CA VAL A 82 2.83 9.96 -11.13
C VAL A 82 3.48 10.72 -9.97
N LEU A 83 3.27 10.25 -8.73
CA LEU A 83 3.88 10.83 -7.54
C LEU A 83 5.42 10.81 -7.60
N ALA A 84 6.01 9.69 -8.01
CA ALA A 84 7.46 9.57 -8.16
C ALA A 84 7.99 10.57 -9.18
N VAL A 85 7.37 10.68 -10.36
CA VAL A 85 7.75 11.66 -11.39
C VAL A 85 7.62 13.09 -10.88
N SER A 86 6.53 13.43 -10.17
CA SER A 86 6.34 14.75 -9.58
C SER A 86 7.43 15.11 -8.56
N LEU A 87 7.83 14.16 -7.71
CA LEU A 87 8.89 14.36 -6.73
C LEU A 87 10.28 14.43 -7.40
N LEU A 88 10.58 13.56 -8.36
CA LEU A 88 11.85 13.57 -9.10
C LEU A 88 12.04 14.86 -9.89
N SER A 89 10.95 15.46 -10.37
CA SER A 89 10.97 16.76 -11.06
C SER A 89 11.29 17.92 -10.11
N ASN A 90 11.26 17.71 -8.79
CA ASN A 90 11.49 18.72 -7.77
C ASN A 90 12.63 18.28 -6.83
N PRO A 91 13.89 18.32 -7.29
CA PRO A 91 15.03 17.75 -6.58
C PRO A 91 15.26 18.37 -5.19
N PHE A 92 14.97 19.67 -5.01
CA PHE A 92 15.10 20.32 -3.70
C PHE A 92 14.10 19.77 -2.67
N SER A 93 12.83 19.65 -3.06
CA SER A 93 11.79 19.04 -2.23
C SER A 93 12.11 17.57 -1.92
N LEU A 94 12.65 16.84 -2.90
CA LEU A 94 13.11 15.47 -2.73
C LEU A 94 14.27 15.39 -1.72
N LEU A 95 15.27 16.26 -1.82
CA LEU A 95 16.41 16.29 -0.88
C LEU A 95 15.95 16.56 0.55
N LEU A 96 15.03 17.51 0.76
CA LEU A 96 14.50 17.80 2.09
C LEU A 96 13.68 16.64 2.66
N LEU A 97 12.88 15.98 1.83
CA LEU A 97 12.17 14.76 2.24
C LEU A 97 13.12 13.62 2.59
N LEU A 98 14.18 13.41 1.81
CA LEU A 98 15.20 12.40 2.09
C LEU A 98 15.98 12.72 3.37
N GLY A 99 16.33 13.98 3.60
CA GLY A 99 16.98 14.43 4.84
C GLY A 99 16.07 14.22 6.05
N LEU A 100 14.79 14.57 5.93
CA LEU A 100 13.79 14.36 6.97
C LEU A 100 13.61 12.86 7.28
N LEU A 101 13.43 12.04 6.25
CA LEU A 101 13.33 10.58 6.38
C LEU A 101 14.60 9.99 6.98
N GLY A 102 15.77 10.45 6.54
CA GLY A 102 17.06 10.08 7.11
C GLY A 102 17.16 10.42 8.59
N GLY A 103 16.66 11.58 9.01
CA GLY A 103 16.58 11.98 10.42
C GLY A 103 15.68 11.04 11.23
N TRP A 104 14.48 10.73 10.75
CA TRP A 104 13.59 9.74 11.37
C TRP A 104 14.24 8.36 11.50
N LEU A 105 14.81 7.85 10.41
CA LEU A 105 15.46 6.54 10.41
C LEU A 105 16.70 6.51 11.32
N PHE A 106 17.52 7.56 11.27
CA PHE A 106 18.69 7.65 12.14
C PHE A 106 18.30 7.61 13.62
N LEU A 107 17.33 8.43 14.01
CA LEU A 107 16.94 8.59 15.41
C LEU A 107 16.17 7.38 15.99
N TYR A 108 15.40 6.66 15.17
CA TYR A 108 14.53 5.57 15.66
C TYR A 108 14.96 4.18 15.22
N PHE A 109 15.80 4.07 14.19
CA PHE A 109 16.20 2.77 13.64
C PHE A 109 17.69 2.47 13.85
N PHE A 110 18.55 3.49 13.77
CA PHE A 110 20.00 3.31 13.91
C PHE A 110 20.55 3.72 15.28
N ARG A 111 19.87 4.62 15.99
CA ARG A 111 20.24 5.02 17.35
C ARG A 111 19.73 3.99 18.38
N PRO A 112 20.59 3.46 19.26
CA PRO A 112 20.17 2.65 20.40
C PRO A 112 19.21 3.45 21.30
N SER A 113 18.09 2.85 21.69
CA SER A 113 17.04 3.48 22.50
C SER A 113 17.56 4.06 23.83
N ASP A 114 18.68 3.53 24.33
CA ASP A 114 19.16 3.78 25.69
C ASP A 114 20.09 5.03 25.79
N GLN A 115 20.46 5.64 24.66
CA GLN A 115 21.42 6.75 24.64
C GLN A 115 20.72 8.07 24.32
N PRO A 116 20.73 9.11 25.19
CA PRO A 116 20.11 10.41 24.92
C PRO A 116 20.77 11.13 23.73
N LEU A 117 20.01 11.96 23.01
CA LEU A 117 20.52 12.65 21.82
C LEU A 117 21.39 13.81 22.30
N VAL A 118 22.68 13.80 21.99
CA VAL A 118 23.59 14.89 22.36
C VAL A 118 23.92 15.72 21.12
N VAL A 119 23.51 16.98 21.12
CA VAL A 119 23.84 17.93 20.04
C VAL A 119 24.57 19.11 20.67
N LEU A 120 25.75 19.46 20.15
CA LEU A 120 26.58 20.57 20.64
C LEU A 120 26.87 20.50 22.15
N GLY A 121 27.02 19.29 22.70
CA GLY A 121 27.30 19.06 24.13
C GLY A 121 26.08 19.13 25.05
N ARG A 122 24.87 19.38 24.51
CA ARG A 122 23.61 19.35 25.28
C ARG A 122 22.87 18.04 25.03
N THR A 123 22.43 17.38 26.11
CA THR A 123 21.53 16.23 26.06
C THR A 123 20.09 16.69 25.84
N PHE A 124 19.43 16.13 24.83
CA PHE A 124 18.01 16.32 24.55
C PHE A 124 17.22 15.11 25.03
N SER A 125 16.10 15.38 25.70
CA SER A 125 15.12 14.37 26.06
C SER A 125 14.43 13.79 24.82
N GLU A 126 13.77 12.65 25.00
CA GLU A 126 12.99 12.01 23.93
C GLU A 126 11.86 12.90 23.43
N TRP A 127 11.16 13.60 24.34
CA TRP A 127 10.09 14.52 23.99
C TRP A 127 10.59 15.75 23.22
N GLU A 128 11.75 16.29 23.59
CA GLU A 128 12.38 17.39 22.83
C GLU A 128 12.84 16.92 21.45
N THR A 129 13.40 15.71 21.36
CA THR A 129 13.85 15.13 20.09
C THR A 129 12.67 14.87 19.16
N LEU A 130 11.60 14.23 19.67
CA LEU A 130 10.37 13.97 18.94
C LEU A 130 9.69 15.29 18.54
N GLY A 131 9.54 16.22 19.50
CA GLY A 131 8.95 17.53 19.25
C GLY A 131 9.71 18.31 18.19
N GLY A 132 11.05 18.34 18.26
CA GLY A 132 11.91 18.96 17.25
C GLY A 132 11.76 18.32 15.88
N LEU A 133 11.69 16.99 15.80
CA LEU A 133 11.52 16.27 14.55
C LEU A 133 10.12 16.46 13.92
N VAL A 134 9.09 16.56 14.76
CA VAL A 134 7.72 16.92 14.33
C VAL A 134 7.69 18.37 13.82
N VAL A 135 8.28 19.31 14.55
CA VAL A 135 8.38 20.72 14.11
C VAL A 135 9.16 20.80 12.80
N LEU A 136 10.28 20.09 12.67
CA LEU A 136 11.04 20.01 11.43
C LEU A 136 10.19 19.44 10.29
N THR A 137 9.40 18.40 10.55
CA THR A 137 8.46 17.85 9.58
C THR A 137 7.46 18.90 9.10
N ILE A 138 6.84 19.63 10.04
CA ILE A 138 5.91 20.72 9.72
C ILE A 138 6.61 21.79 8.89
N VAL A 139 7.77 22.27 9.32
CA VAL A 139 8.55 23.28 8.60
C VAL A 139 8.86 22.81 7.19
N VAL A 140 9.38 21.58 7.02
CA VAL A 140 9.66 21.02 5.68
C VAL A 140 8.38 20.96 4.85
N VAL A 141 7.27 20.46 5.38
CA VAL A 141 6.02 20.34 4.61
C VAL A 141 5.43 21.69 4.22
N PHE A 142 5.49 22.70 5.09
CA PHE A 142 4.91 24.02 4.86
C PHE A 142 5.81 25.00 4.09
N LEU A 143 7.13 24.94 4.29
CA LEU A 143 8.07 25.81 3.58
C LEU A 143 8.43 25.28 2.19
N THR A 144 8.10 24.03 1.88
CA THR A 144 8.40 23.43 0.56
C THR A 144 7.14 23.26 -0.29
N SER A 145 7.35 23.06 -1.59
CA SER A 145 6.30 22.66 -2.51
C SER A 145 5.84 21.20 -2.32
N VAL A 146 6.34 20.47 -1.32
CA VAL A 146 5.98 19.05 -1.12
C VAL A 146 4.47 18.89 -1.00
N GLY A 147 3.81 19.70 -0.17
CA GLY A 147 2.35 19.59 0.02
C GLY A 147 1.58 19.73 -1.30
N SER A 148 1.90 20.74 -2.10
CA SER A 148 1.24 20.97 -3.40
C SER A 148 1.59 19.89 -4.42
N LEU A 149 2.82 19.35 -4.41
CA LEU A 149 3.21 18.23 -5.25
C LEU A 149 2.45 16.95 -4.90
N LEU A 150 2.29 16.64 -3.62
CA LEU A 150 1.51 15.47 -3.18
C LEU A 150 0.04 15.61 -3.60
N ILE A 151 -0.57 16.76 -3.36
CA ILE A 151 -1.99 17.01 -3.70
C ILE A 151 -2.19 16.97 -5.22
N SER A 152 -1.34 17.65 -5.99
CA SER A 152 -1.47 17.68 -7.46
C SER A 152 -1.24 16.30 -8.08
N ALA A 153 -0.21 15.56 -7.65
CA ALA A 153 0.02 14.19 -8.11
C ALA A 153 -1.15 13.26 -7.77
N LEU A 154 -1.72 13.40 -6.57
CA LEU A 154 -2.90 12.65 -6.16
C LEU A 154 -4.11 12.97 -7.03
N LEU A 155 -4.41 14.25 -7.23
CA LEU A 155 -5.52 14.68 -8.08
C LEU A 155 -5.37 14.18 -9.52
N VAL A 156 -4.17 14.29 -10.10
CA VAL A 156 -3.87 13.79 -11.45
C VAL A 156 -4.03 12.27 -11.51
N GLY A 157 -3.47 11.53 -10.55
CA GLY A 157 -3.58 10.07 -10.52
C GLY A 157 -5.02 9.59 -10.36
N VAL A 158 -5.79 10.22 -9.46
CA VAL A 158 -7.22 9.94 -9.28
C VAL A 158 -8.02 10.29 -10.52
N ALA A 159 -7.72 11.42 -11.18
CA ALA A 159 -8.38 11.81 -12.42
C ALA A 159 -8.11 10.79 -13.53
N ILE A 160 -6.86 10.35 -13.72
CA ILE A 160 -6.51 9.31 -14.71
C ILE A 160 -7.25 8.00 -14.41
N ALA A 161 -7.23 7.55 -13.15
CA ALA A 161 -7.92 6.31 -12.75
C ALA A 161 -9.44 6.41 -12.92
N SER A 162 -10.03 7.57 -12.64
CA SER A 162 -11.47 7.82 -12.77
C SER A 162 -11.91 7.88 -14.23
N VAL A 163 -11.14 8.58 -15.08
CA VAL A 163 -11.39 8.61 -16.53
C VAL A 163 -11.26 7.20 -17.10
N HIS A 164 -10.16 6.50 -16.81
CA HIS A 164 -10.01 5.12 -17.28
C HIS A 164 -11.15 4.21 -16.78
N GLY A 165 -11.49 4.29 -15.49
CA GLY A 165 -12.54 3.48 -14.88
C GLY A 165 -13.96 3.80 -15.37
N ALA A 166 -14.24 5.03 -15.79
CA ALA A 166 -15.54 5.42 -16.34
C ALA A 166 -15.73 4.94 -17.78
N PHE A 167 -14.66 4.97 -18.59
CA PHE A 167 -14.71 4.61 -20.00
C PHE A 167 -14.51 3.12 -20.25
N ARG A 168 -13.84 2.38 -19.35
CA ARG A 168 -13.69 0.93 -19.51
C ARG A 168 -15.00 0.21 -19.15
N VAL A 169 -15.52 -0.59 -20.07
CA VAL A 169 -16.65 -1.49 -19.81
C VAL A 169 -16.15 -2.61 -18.90
N PRO A 170 -16.73 -2.79 -17.69
CA PRO A 170 -16.37 -3.91 -16.84
C PRO A 170 -16.71 -5.22 -17.56
N GLU A 171 -15.73 -6.11 -17.72
CA GLU A 171 -15.98 -7.48 -18.17
C GLU A 171 -16.73 -8.23 -17.06
N ASP A 172 -17.60 -9.14 -17.48
CA ASP A 172 -18.68 -9.60 -16.62
C ASP A 172 -18.22 -10.48 -15.45
N LEU A 173 -17.90 -9.83 -14.32
CA LEU A 173 -18.12 -10.37 -12.97
C LEU A 173 -19.61 -10.19 -12.59
N PHE A 174 -20.54 -10.34 -13.55
CA PHE A 174 -21.97 -10.00 -13.41
C PHE A 174 -22.88 -11.20 -13.11
N LEU A 175 -22.36 -12.42 -12.95
CA LEU A 175 -23.21 -13.56 -12.60
C LEU A 175 -23.36 -13.76 -11.08
N ASP A 176 -22.34 -13.45 -10.26
CA ASP A 176 -22.40 -13.78 -8.82
C ASP A 176 -23.03 -12.68 -7.94
N GLU A 177 -22.87 -11.39 -8.28
CA GLU A 177 -23.35 -10.30 -7.40
C GLU A 177 -24.80 -9.85 -7.71
N GLN A 178 -25.31 -10.18 -8.91
CA GLN A 178 -26.69 -9.91 -9.28
C GLN A 178 -27.63 -11.01 -8.76
N GLU A 179 -27.19 -12.28 -8.70
CA GLU A 179 -27.91 -13.34 -7.98
C GLU A 179 -27.98 -13.06 -6.46
N SER A 180 -26.91 -12.53 -5.84
CA SER A 180 -26.92 -12.17 -4.42
C SER A 180 -27.77 -10.93 -4.10
N SER A 181 -28.09 -10.10 -5.10
CA SER A 181 -28.94 -8.91 -4.92
C SER A 181 -30.40 -9.16 -5.30
N SER A 182 -30.69 -10.14 -6.17
CA SER A 182 -32.05 -10.64 -6.44
C SER A 182 -32.53 -11.66 -5.41
N ALA A 183 -31.61 -12.32 -4.70
CA ALA A 183 -31.91 -13.06 -3.49
C ALA A 183 -31.95 -12.10 -2.29
N GLY A 184 -33.07 -11.42 -2.11
CA GLY A 184 -33.30 -10.64 -0.89
C GLY A 184 -33.06 -11.50 0.38
N PRO A 185 -32.70 -10.91 1.54
CA PRO A 185 -32.32 -11.65 2.76
C PRO A 185 -33.37 -12.60 3.37
N GLY A 186 -34.49 -12.87 2.70
CA GLY A 186 -35.55 -13.78 3.12
C GLY A 186 -35.82 -14.96 2.17
N ALA A 187 -35.21 -15.01 0.98
CA ALA A 187 -35.57 -16.02 -0.02
C ALA A 187 -35.07 -17.43 0.35
N GLY A 188 -33.84 -17.57 0.88
CA GLY A 188 -33.28 -18.87 1.27
C GLY A 188 -33.91 -19.48 2.54
N PHE A 189 -34.51 -18.65 3.40
CA PHE A 189 -35.14 -19.11 4.63
C PHE A 189 -36.51 -19.77 4.38
N LEU A 190 -37.26 -19.30 3.38
CA LEU A 190 -38.59 -19.84 3.07
C LEU A 190 -38.53 -21.16 2.29
N THR A 191 -37.48 -21.39 1.50
CA THR A 191 -37.27 -22.65 0.78
C THR A 191 -36.84 -23.80 1.70
N SER A 192 -36.28 -23.50 2.88
CA SER A 192 -35.94 -24.51 3.89
C SER A 192 -37.14 -24.90 4.78
N LEU A 193 -38.22 -24.10 4.80
CA LEU A 193 -39.42 -24.34 5.62
C LEU A 193 -40.56 -24.99 4.83
N VAL A 194 -40.58 -24.83 3.50
CA VAL A 194 -41.50 -25.55 2.62
C VAL A 194 -40.77 -26.76 2.08
N GLY A 195 -40.82 -27.86 2.83
CA GLY A 195 -40.35 -29.16 2.36
C GLY A 195 -41.12 -29.58 1.12
N VAL A 196 -40.58 -29.29 -0.06
CA VAL A 196 -41.06 -29.86 -1.32
C VAL A 196 -40.39 -31.24 -1.47
N PRO A 197 -41.13 -32.35 -1.37
CA PRO A 197 -40.56 -33.66 -1.63
C PRO A 197 -40.21 -33.78 -3.12
N GLY A 198 -38.95 -34.10 -3.41
CA GLY A 198 -38.49 -34.40 -4.77
C GLY A 198 -39.19 -35.63 -5.37
N PRO A 199 -39.29 -35.73 -6.71
CA PRO A 199 -39.96 -36.84 -7.37
C PRO A 199 -39.22 -38.17 -7.13
N PRO A 200 -39.93 -39.31 -7.05
CA PRO A 200 -39.33 -40.59 -6.74
C PRO A 200 -38.44 -41.13 -7.87
N PRO A 201 -37.39 -41.91 -7.55
CA PRO A 201 -36.47 -42.46 -8.54
C PRO A 201 -37.15 -43.54 -9.39
N VAL A 202 -37.02 -43.41 -10.71
CA VAL A 202 -37.40 -44.43 -11.69
C VAL A 202 -36.47 -45.63 -11.52
N ALA A 203 -37.03 -46.77 -11.10
CA ALA A 203 -36.31 -48.02 -11.01
C ALA A 203 -36.14 -48.63 -12.41
N THR A 204 -34.92 -48.58 -12.94
CA THR A 204 -34.52 -49.37 -14.12
C THR A 204 -34.48 -50.85 -13.71
N ARG A 205 -35.35 -51.69 -14.27
CA ARG A 205 -35.19 -53.14 -14.23
C ARG A 205 -34.55 -53.64 -15.53
N VAL A 206 -33.68 -54.63 -15.33
CA VAL A 206 -32.93 -55.46 -16.28
C VAL A 206 -33.75 -55.87 -17.50
#